data_AF-A0A370FD27-F1
#
_entry.id   AF-A0A370FD27-F1
#
_cell.length_a   1.000
_cell.length_b   1.000
_cell.length_c   1.000
_cell.angle_alpha   90.00
_cell.angle_beta   90.00
_cell.angle_gamma   90.00
#
_symmetry.space_group_name_H-M   'P 1'
#
loop_
_entity.id
_entity.type
_entity.pdbx_description
1 polymer ?
#
loop_
_entity_poly.entity_id
_entity_poly.type
_entity_poly.pdbx_seq_one_letter_code
_entity_poly.pdbx_strand_id
1 'polypeptide(L)'
;MFEQAQGAFQRVAGKAQDALGEMTNDSGMQAEGKMREAQGVVQQSYGQALDEIREMAVKHPLGLVGGVAAAAFLMGMICARR
;
A
#
# COMPACT_ATOMS: atom_id res chain seq x y z
N MET A 1 -0.27 -19.59 26.68
CA MET A 1 -1.43 -18.88 26.08
C MET A 1 -1.00 -17.96 24.92
N PHE A 2 0.03 -17.12 25.09
CA PHE A 2 0.53 -16.24 24.02
C PHE A 2 1.08 -17.00 22.79
N GLU A 3 1.76 -18.12 22.99
CA GLU A 3 2.35 -18.93 21.90
C GLU A 3 1.29 -19.54 20.96
N GLN A 4 0.13 -19.94 21.49
CA GLN A 4 -0.96 -20.48 20.67
C GLN A 4 -1.63 -19.40 19.83
N ALA A 5 -1.79 -18.20 20.40
CA ALA A 5 -2.30 -17.04 19.67
C ALA A 5 -1.31 -16.61 18.56
N GLN A 6 -0.01 -16.59 18.85
CA GLN A 6 1.03 -16.30 17.88
C GLN A 6 1.05 -17.33 16.74
N GLY A 7 0.94 -18.62 17.05
CA GLY A 7 0.89 -19.68 16.04
C GLY A 7 -0.39 -19.65 15.18
N ALA A 8 -1.54 -19.30 15.76
CA ALA A 8 -2.78 -19.08 15.01
C ALA A 8 -2.67 -17.87 14.08
N PHE A 9 -2.12 -16.76 14.59
CA PHE A 9 -1.91 -15.54 13.82
C PHE A 9 -0.93 -15.75 12.66
N GLN A 10 0.17 -16.47 12.89
CA GLN A 10 1.16 -16.77 11.86
C GLN A 10 0.58 -17.63 10.72
N ARG A 11 -0.32 -18.58 11.04
CA ARG A 11 -1.00 -19.40 10.03
C ARG A 11 -1.98 -18.59 9.18
N VAL A 12 -2.73 -17.68 9.79
CA VAL A 12 -3.66 -16.79 9.08
C VAL A 12 -2.88 -15.81 8.20
N ALA A 13 -1.82 -15.22 8.75
CA ALA A 13 -0.92 -14.34 8.00
C ALA A 13 -0.28 -15.08 6.82
N GLY A 14 0.20 -16.31 7.01
CA GLY A 14 0.78 -17.13 5.93
C GLY A 14 -0.21 -17.40 4.80
N LYS A 15 -1.45 -17.79 5.12
CA LYS A 15 -2.48 -18.02 4.09
C LYS A 15 -2.87 -16.76 3.32
N ALA A 16 -3.00 -15.63 4.01
CA ALA A 16 -3.29 -14.36 3.37
C ALA A 16 -2.15 -13.93 2.44
N GLN A 17 -0.91 -14.20 2.86
CA GLN A 17 0.28 -13.86 2.09
C GLN A 17 0.47 -14.73 0.85
N ASP A 18 0.19 -16.03 0.93
CA ASP A 18 0.25 -16.93 -0.23
C ASP A 18 -0.76 -16.49 -1.31
N ALA A 19 -2.00 -16.17 -0.90
CA ALA A 19 -3.04 -15.70 -1.82
C ALA A 19 -2.68 -14.36 -2.49
N LEU A 20 -2.12 -13.42 -1.72
CA LEU A 20 -1.65 -12.14 -2.27
C LEU A 20 -0.42 -12.33 -3.17
N GLY A 21 0.48 -13.25 -2.84
CA GLY A 21 1.66 -13.58 -3.62
C GLY A 21 1.32 -14.16 -5.00
N GLU A 22 0.38 -15.10 -5.05
CA GLU A 22 -0.11 -15.69 -6.32
C GLU A 22 -0.72 -14.62 -7.24
N MET A 23 -1.57 -13.75 -6.69
CA MET A 23 -2.20 -12.65 -7.45
C MET A 23 -1.19 -11.59 -7.92
N THR A 24 -0.21 -11.25 -7.08
CA THR A 24 0.84 -10.28 -7.43
C THR A 24 1.82 -10.84 -8.45
N ASN A 25 2.13 -12.13 -8.41
CA ASN A 25 3.08 -12.77 -9.31
C ASN A 25 2.58 -12.75 -10.77
N ASP A 26 1.30 -13.00 -11.00
CA ASP A 26 0.65 -12.86 -12.32
C ASP A 26 0.58 -11.39 -12.80
N SER A 27 0.43 -10.45 -11.87
CA SER A 27 0.34 -9.01 -12.17
C SER A 27 1.69 -8.38 -12.52
N GLY A 28 2.80 -8.95 -12.03
CA GLY A 28 4.16 -8.45 -12.28
C GLY A 28 4.56 -8.43 -13.75
N MET A 29 4.08 -9.40 -14.55
CA MET A 29 4.35 -9.43 -16.00
C MET A 29 3.56 -8.39 -16.81
N GLN A 30 2.42 -7.89 -16.31
CA GLN A 30 1.63 -6.86 -17.00
C GLN A 30 2.10 -5.42 -16.69
N ALA A 31 2.97 -5.25 -15.70
CA ALA A 31 3.39 -3.94 -15.20
C ALA A 31 4.27 -3.16 -16.19
N GLU A 32 5.14 -3.85 -16.95
CA GLU A 32 6.06 -3.20 -17.91
C GLU A 32 5.34 -2.45 -19.05
N GLY A 33 4.15 -2.90 -19.45
CA GLY A 33 3.36 -2.24 -20.51
C GLY A 33 2.68 -0.94 -20.06
N LYS A 34 2.21 -0.88 -18.80
CA LYS A 34 1.45 0.28 -18.28
C LYS A 34 2.34 1.44 -17.80
N MET A 35 3.62 1.18 -17.51
CA MET A 35 4.56 2.21 -17.05
C MET A 35 4.76 3.36 -18.05
N ARG A 36 4.62 3.10 -19.36
CA ARG A 36 4.84 4.12 -20.40
C ARG A 36 3.63 5.06 -20.59
N GLU A 37 2.42 4.56 -20.31
CA GLU A 37 1.17 5.35 -20.33
C GLU A 37 1.00 6.16 -19.03
N ALA A 38 1.48 5.62 -17.91
CA ALA A 38 1.40 6.26 -16.59
C ALA A 38 2.19 7.57 -16.49
N GLN A 39 3.31 7.73 -17.20
CA GLN A 39 4.15 8.94 -17.09
C GLN A 39 3.40 10.24 -17.50
N GLY A 40 2.48 10.17 -18.46
CA GLY A 40 1.69 11.33 -18.87
C GLY A 40 0.58 11.70 -17.87
N VAL A 41 -0.10 10.70 -17.32
CA VAL A 41 -1.22 10.89 -16.37
C VAL A 41 -0.70 11.32 -14.98
N VAL A 42 0.49 10.86 -14.59
CA VAL A 42 1.13 11.20 -13.33
C VAL A 42 1.36 12.71 -13.23
N GLN A 43 1.87 13.38 -14.27
CA GLN A 43 2.19 14.82 -14.16
C GLN A 43 0.96 15.70 -13.90
N GLN A 44 -0.17 15.42 -14.56
CA GLN A 44 -1.39 16.20 -14.37
C GLN A 44 -2.08 15.87 -13.03
N SER A 45 -2.10 14.58 -12.66
CA SER A 45 -2.75 14.12 -11.42
C SER A 45 -1.96 14.48 -10.17
N TYR A 46 -0.63 14.62 -10.28
CA TYR A 46 0.24 14.93 -9.15
C TYR A 46 -0.02 16.32 -8.58
N GLY A 47 -0.33 17.31 -9.42
CA GLY A 47 -0.68 18.66 -8.98
C GLY A 47 -1.98 18.67 -8.18
N GLN A 48 -3.03 18.00 -8.69
CA GLN A 48 -4.33 17.93 -8.01
C GLN A 48 -4.26 17.16 -6.69
N ALA A 49 -3.53 16.03 -6.67
CA ALA A 49 -3.34 15.25 -5.46
C ALA A 49 -2.59 16.02 -4.37
N LEU A 50 -1.55 16.79 -4.74
CA LEU A 50 -0.82 17.62 -3.79
C LEU A 50 -1.69 18.73 -3.20
N ASP A 51 -2.56 19.34 -4.00
CA ASP A 51 -3.49 20.36 -3.52
C ASP A 51 -4.53 19.79 -2.54
N GLU A 52 -5.09 18.61 -2.82
CA GLU A 52 -6.01 17.95 -1.89
C GLU A 52 -5.33 17.56 -0.56
N ILE A 53 -4.12 17.02 -0.63
CA ILE A 53 -3.31 16.69 0.56
C ILE A 53 -3.02 17.95 1.37
N ARG A 54 -2.68 19.06 0.70
CA ARG A 54 -2.44 20.35 1.35
C ARG A 54 -3.70 20.88 2.04
N GLU A 55 -4.85 20.80 1.39
CA GLU A 55 -6.12 21.25 1.96
C GLU A 55 -6.52 20.40 3.18
N MET A 56 -6.34 19.08 3.11
CA MET A 56 -6.57 18.16 4.23
C MET A 56 -5.62 18.39 5.39
N ALA A 57 -4.36 18.74 5.12
CA ALA A 57 -3.38 19.09 6.14
C ALA A 57 -3.82 20.33 6.96
N VAL A 58 -4.40 21.33 6.29
CA VAL A 58 -4.86 22.58 6.94
C VAL A 58 -6.17 22.37 7.70
N LYS A 59 -7.13 21.61 7.16
CA LYS A 59 -8.44 21.39 7.80
C LYS A 59 -8.43 20.32 8.88
N HIS A 60 -7.72 19.21 8.66
CA HIS A 60 -7.70 18.05 9.56
C HIS A 60 -6.29 17.42 9.62
N PRO A 61 -5.36 18.03 10.39
CA PRO A 61 -3.97 17.58 10.46
C PRO A 61 -3.82 16.13 10.96
N LEU A 62 -4.72 15.68 11.85
CA LEU A 62 -4.73 14.30 12.34
C LEU A 62 -5.19 13.29 11.27
N GLY A 63 -6.12 13.69 10.38
CA GLY A 63 -6.60 12.84 9.29
C GLY A 63 -5.50 12.57 8.26
N LEU A 64 -4.72 13.61 7.94
CA LEU A 64 -3.54 13.51 7.09
C LEU A 64 -2.49 12.55 7.68
N VAL A 65 -2.11 12.78 8.94
CA VAL A 65 -1.11 11.94 9.63
C VAL A 65 -1.58 10.49 9.74
N GLY A 66 -2.86 10.27 10.07
CA GLY A 66 -3.47 8.95 10.12
C GLY A 66 -3.45 8.25 8.76
N GLY A 67 -3.79 8.97 7.69
CA GLY A 67 -3.76 8.45 6.32
C GLY A 67 -2.36 8.08 5.85
N VAL A 68 -1.36 8.94 6.11
CA VAL A 68 0.06 8.67 5.79
C VAL A 68 0.57 7.47 6.58
N ALA A 69 0.24 7.36 7.87
CA ALA A 69 0.63 6.23 8.70
C ALA A 69 0.03 4.90 8.20
N ALA A 70 -1.25 4.91 7.80
CA ALA A 70 -1.89 3.73 7.22
C ALA A 70 -1.24 3.31 5.89
N ALA A 71 -0.96 4.27 5.00
CA ALA A 71 -0.26 4.02 3.74
C ALA A 71 1.16 3.48 3.97
N ALA A 72 1.92 4.09 4.89
CA ALA A 72 3.26 3.65 5.25
C ALA A 72 3.27 2.26 5.91
N PHE A 73 2.26 1.93 6.71
CA PHE A 73 2.12 0.61 7.31
C PHE A 73 1.88 -0.47 6.25
N LEU A 74 0.99 -0.22 5.30
CA LEU A 74 0.76 -1.13 4.17
C LEU A 74 2.00 -1.29 3.30
N MET A 75 2.70 -0.19 3.00
CA MET A 75 3.96 -0.23 2.26
C MET A 75 5.05 -0.98 3.03
N GLY A 76 5.11 -0.79 4.35
CA GLY A 76 6.00 -1.52 5.24
C GLY A 76 5.71 -3.01 5.27
N MET A 77 4.44 -3.42 5.29
CA MET A 77 4.06 -4.84 5.19
C MET A 77 4.47 -5.47 3.86
N ILE A 78 4.52 -4.70 2.77
CA ILE A 78 4.96 -5.16 1.45
C ILE A 78 6.49 -5.26 1.38
N CYS A 79 7.22 -4.27 1.89
CA CYS A 79 8.69 -4.28 1.90
C CYS A 79 9.30 -5.20 2.96
N ALA A 80 8.62 -5.44 4.09
CA ALA A 80 9.06 -6.37 5.13
C ALA A 80 9.00 -7.85 4.70
N ARG A 81 8.52 -8.14 3.48
CA ARG A 81 8.60 -9.47 2.85
C ARG A 81 9.91 -9.71 2.08
N ARG A 82 10.77 -8.70 1.95
CA ARG A 82 12.11 -8.84 1.38
C ARG A 82 13.13 -9.08 2.48
#